data_AF-A0A0L8HT44-F1
#
_entry.id   AF-A0A0L8HT44-F1
#
_cell.length_a   1.000
_cell.length_b   1.000
_cell.length_c   1.000
_cell.angle_alpha   90.00
_cell.angle_beta   90.00
_cell.angle_gamma   90.00
#
_symmetry.space_group_name_H-M   'P 1'
#
loop_
_entity.id
_entity.type
_entity.pdbx_description
1 polymer ?
#
loop_
_entity_poly.entity_id
_entity_poly.type
_entity_poly.pdbx_seq_one_letter_code
_entity_poly.pdbx_strand_id
1 'polypeptide(L)' 'AANEFPGCICNRSPKRVLCPVCGYNIQGRVRQTCAWHPNVVHLMDLGACPNCKANCLREIEPHRKNRNTASQQQ' A
#
# COMPACT_ATOMS: atom_id res chain seq x y z
N ALA A 1 16.06 17.18 3.05
CA ALA A 1 16.59 15.81 2.95
C ALA A 1 15.76 14.89 3.84
N ALA A 2 14.85 14.08 3.28
CA ALA A 2 13.87 13.31 4.08
C ALA A 2 14.17 11.79 4.12
N ASN A 3 15.32 11.35 3.61
CA ASN A 3 15.52 9.96 3.19
C ASN A 3 16.81 9.30 3.69
N GLU A 4 17.57 9.90 4.60
CA GLU A 4 18.95 9.44 4.87
C GLU A 4 19.12 8.55 6.11
N PHE A 5 18.05 8.26 6.85
CA PHE A 5 18.13 7.39 8.02
C PHE A 5 17.86 5.93 7.66
N PRO A 6 18.75 4.99 8.01
CA PRO A 6 18.46 3.55 7.95
C PRO A 6 17.14 3.25 8.68
N GLY A 7 16.22 2.56 7.99
CA GLY A 7 14.88 2.25 8.52
C GLY A 7 13.84 3.36 8.35
N CYS A 8 14.14 4.46 7.66
CA CYS A 8 13.12 5.41 7.24
C CYS A 8 12.09 4.76 6.30
N ILE A 9 10.80 4.95 6.57
CA ILE A 9 9.69 4.35 5.81
C ILE A 9 8.87 5.36 5.00
N CYS A 10 9.32 6.62 4.90
CA CYS A 10 8.54 7.68 4.23
C CYS A 10 8.35 7.41 2.72
N ASN A 11 9.32 6.77 2.07
CA ASN A 11 9.34 6.58 0.61
C ASN A 11 9.00 5.14 0.19
N ARG A 12 8.28 4.40 1.05
CA ARG A 12 7.71 3.10 0.67
C ARG A 12 6.89 3.24 -0.62
N SER A 13 7.09 2.36 -1.58
CA SER A 13 6.29 2.40 -2.81
C SER A 13 4.80 2.23 -2.49
N PRO A 14 3.90 2.98 -3.16
CA PRO A 14 2.47 2.76 -3.02
C PRO A 14 2.10 1.35 -3.50
N LYS A 15 1.13 0.73 -2.83
CA LYS A 15 0.58 -0.60 -3.14
C LYS A 15 -0.91 -0.46 -3.49
N ARG A 16 -1.64 -1.57 -3.43
CA ARG A 16 -3.10 -1.56 -3.36
C ARG A 16 -3.54 -1.68 -1.91
N VAL A 17 -4.57 -0.94 -1.54
CA VAL A 17 -5.20 -1.01 -0.22
C VAL A 17 -6.62 -1.48 -0.38
N LEU A 18 -7.02 -2.47 0.42
CA LEU A 18 -8.35 -3.06 0.46
C LEU A 18 -9.01 -2.77 1.81
N CYS A 19 -10.26 -2.32 1.78
CA CYS A 19 -11.13 -2.29 2.95
C CYS A 19 -11.83 -3.65 3.11
N PRO A 20 -11.57 -4.40 4.19
CA PRO A 20 -12.24 -5.69 4.42
C PRO A 20 -13.71 -5.55 4.86
N VAL A 21 -14.16 -4.33 5.20
CA VAL A 21 -15.53 -4.08 5.65
C VAL A 21 -16.47 -3.88 4.47
N CYS A 22 -16.10 -3.04 3.50
CA CYS A 22 -16.98 -2.68 2.38
C CYS A 22 -16.43 -3.08 1.00
N GLY A 23 -15.28 -3.76 0.94
CA GLY A 23 -14.65 -4.21 -0.31
C GLY A 23 -14.01 -3.12 -1.17
N TYR A 24 -14.04 -1.85 -0.74
CA TYR A 24 -13.44 -0.75 -1.49
C TYR A 24 -11.92 -0.96 -1.64
N ASN A 25 -11.39 -0.78 -2.84
CA ASN A 25 -9.96 -0.89 -3.11
C ASN A 25 -9.45 0.31 -3.90
N ILE A 26 -8.24 0.76 -3.56
CA ILE A 26 -7.63 1.96 -4.14
C ILE A 26 -6.09 1.82 -4.17
N GLN A 27 -5.43 2.56 -5.06
CA GLN A 27 -3.98 2.69 -5.04
C GLN A 27 -3.55 3.65 -3.92
N GLY A 28 -2.56 3.21 -3.13
CA GLY A 28 -2.04 3.96 -1.98
C GLY A 28 -1.35 3.02 -1.02
N ARG A 29 -1.23 3.42 0.24
CA ARG A 29 -0.64 2.57 1.29
C ARG A 29 -1.32 2.84 2.62
N VAL A 30 -1.24 1.87 3.53
CA VAL A 30 -1.77 2.08 4.87
C VAL A 30 -0.85 3.05 5.59
N ARG A 31 -1.44 4.07 6.24
CA ARG A 31 -0.69 5.08 6.97
C ARG A 31 0.13 4.40 8.07
N GLN A 32 1.43 4.68 8.07
CA GLN A 32 2.35 4.27 9.13
C GLN A 32 3.16 5.49 9.58
N THR A 33 3.37 5.61 10.88
CA THR A 33 4.20 6.68 11.45
C THR A 33 5.66 6.31 11.29
N CYS A 34 6.43 7.15 10.60
CA CYS A 34 7.87 6.98 10.53
C CYS A 34 8.52 7.39 11.86
N ALA A 35 9.36 6.53 12.44
CA ALA A 35 10.05 6.83 13.69
C ALA A 35 10.98 8.06 13.58
N TRP A 36 11.57 8.26 12.40
CA TRP A 36 12.47 9.39 12.12
C TRP A 36 11.72 10.67 11.72
N HIS A 37 10.53 10.53 11.13
CA HIS A 37 9.76 11.65 10.59
C HIS A 37 8.27 11.52 10.97
N PRO A 38 7.92 11.67 12.25
CA PRO A 38 6.57 11.39 12.76
C PRO A 38 5.49 12.32 12.17
N ASN A 39 5.89 13.51 11.73
CA ASN A 39 5.00 14.53 11.18
C ASN A 39 4.86 14.49 9.65
N VAL A 40 5.58 13.59 8.98
CA VAL A 40 5.47 13.43 7.53
C VAL A 40 4.25 12.59 7.22
N VAL A 41 3.34 13.14 6.41
CA VAL A 41 2.19 12.43 5.85
C VAL A 41 2.18 12.64 4.35
N HIS A 42 1.86 11.59 3.60
CA HIS A 42 1.74 11.68 2.16
C HIS A 42 0.27 11.59 1.74
N LEU A 43 -0.05 12.18 0.59
CA LEU A 43 -1.42 12.25 0.07
C LEU A 43 -2.11 10.88 -0.04
N MET A 44 -1.35 9.82 -0.32
CA MET A 44 -1.87 8.45 -0.49
C MET A 44 -1.70 7.56 0.77
N ASP A 45 -1.45 8.17 1.93
CA ASP A 45 -1.42 7.46 3.22
C ASP A 45 -2.84 7.37 3.80
N LEU A 46 -3.44 6.19 3.70
CA LEU A 46 -4.81 5.96 4.13
C LEU A 46 -4.84 5.53 5.60
N GLY A 47 -5.40 6.39 6.46
CA GLY A 47 -5.69 6.05 7.87
C GLY A 47 -7.04 5.38 8.08
N ALA A 48 -7.98 5.60 7.16
CA ALA A 48 -9.33 5.06 7.20
C ALA A 48 -9.86 4.86 5.78
N CYS A 49 -10.82 3.96 5.61
CA CYS A 49 -11.47 3.75 4.32
C CYS A 49 -12.17 5.05 3.88
N PRO A 50 -11.90 5.58 2.67
CA PRO A 50 -12.57 6.79 2.21
C PRO A 50 -14.08 6.61 2.04
N ASN A 51 -14.52 5.37 1.74
CA ASN A 51 -15.90 5.00 1.51
C ASN A 51 -16.70 4.80 2.81
N CYS A 52 -16.25 3.90 3.71
CA CYS A 52 -17.00 3.51 4.91
C CYS A 52 -16.37 3.95 6.24
N LYS A 53 -15.25 4.68 6.19
CA LYS A 53 -14.50 5.19 7.36
C LYS A 53 -13.95 4.13 8.33
N ALA A 54 -13.98 2.84 7.97
CA ALA A 54 -13.35 1.79 8.76
C ALA A 54 -11.82 1.93 8.81
N ASN A 55 -11.22 1.66 9.98
CA ASN A 55 -9.78 1.83 10.25
C ASN A 55 -8.96 0.54 10.06
N CYS A 56 -9.57 -0.53 9.57
CA CYS A 56 -8.94 -1.86 9.41
C CYS A 56 -8.49 -2.12 7.95
N LEU A 57 -7.94 -1.11 7.28
CA LEU A 57 -7.43 -1.22 5.91
C LEU A 57 -6.23 -2.19 5.83
N ARG A 58 -6.10 -2.91 4.71
CA ARG A 58 -5.00 -3.84 4.46
C ARG A 58 -4.29 -3.54 3.14
N GLU A 59 -2.96 -3.52 3.16
CA GLU A 59 -2.16 -3.53 1.94
C GLU A 59 -2.24 -4.93 1.32
N ILE A 60 -2.50 -5.00 0.01
CA ILE A 60 -2.53 -6.23 -0.77
C ILE A 60 -1.45 -6.16 -1.85
N GLU A 61 -0.73 -7.27 -2.04
CA GLU A 61 0.24 -7.38 -3.12
C GLU A 61 -0.48 -7.56 -4.46
N PRO A 62 0.10 -7.08 -5.57
CA PRO A 62 -0.41 -7.42 -6.89
C PRO A 62 -0.30 -8.93 -7.09
N HIS A 63 -1.43 -9.58 -7.41
CA HIS A 63 -1.47 -11.00 -7.73
C HIS A 63 -0.53 -11.26 -8.93
N ARG A 64 0.65 -11.83 -8.68
CA ARG A 64 1.54 -12.29 -9.74
C ARG A 64 0.81 -13.43 -10.46
N LYS A 65 0.21 -13.13 -11.62
CA LYS A 65 -0.28 -14.19 -12.52
C LYS A 65 0.94 -15.05 -12.88
N ASN A 66 0.93 -16.32 -12.45
CA ASN A 66 1.95 -17.28 -12.83
C ASN A 66 1.91 -17.43 -14.36
N ARG A 67 2.93 -16.90 -15.05
CA ARG A 67 2.99 -16.88 -16.52
C ARG A 67 3.56 -18.21 -17.01
N ASN A 68 2.89 -19.32 -16.70
CA ASN A 68 3.17 -20.61 -17.34
C ASN A 68 2.18 -20.83 -18.50
N THR A 69 2.39 -20.10 -19.59
CA THR A 69 1.89 -20.46 -20.92
C THR A 69 3.08 -20.47 -21.87
N ALA A 70 3.93 -21.49 -21.74
CA ALA A 70 4.80 -21.89 -22.83
C ALA A 70 3.99 -22.86 -23.70
N SER A 71 3.35 -22.31 -24.71
CA SER A 71 2.81 -23.05 -25.84
C SER A 71 3.99 -23.68 -26.59
N GLN A 72 4.24 -24.98 -26.40
CA GLN A 72 4.95 -25.76 -27.41
C GLN A 72 3.90 -26.41 -28.31
N GLN A 73 3.53 -25.67 -29.35
CA GLN A 73 3.08 -26.23 -30.63
C GLN A 73 3.96 -25.60 -31.69
N GLN A 74 5.01 -26.34 -32.06
CA GLN A 74 5.42 -26.73 -33.41
C GLN A 74 6.88 -27.18 -33.37
#